data_AF-A0A2S2QS80-F1
#
_entry.id   AF-A0A2S2QS80-F1
#
_cell.length_a   1.000
_cell.length_b   1.000
_cell.length_c   1.000
_cell.angle_alpha   90.00
_cell.angle_beta   90.00
_cell.angle_gamma   90.00
#
_symmetry.space_group_name_H-M   'P 1'
#
loop_
_entity.id
_entity.type
_entity.pdbx_description
1 polymer ?
#
loop_
_entity_poly.entity_id
_entity_poly.type
_entity_poly.pdbx_seq_one_letter_code
_entity_poly.pdbx_strand_id
1 'polypeptide(L)'
;MTMARRIQKCTVKHQHNEECSDLITMEKRIQFPIEMSMPWILTDHILKTKEPSMMEYVLYPLDLYNDSAHYALTVFRKQFLYDEVEAEVNLCFDQFVYKLSEQIFAHYKQLASSILLDKRFRVECVAMGTYLILYPRANRYETLLKQRHVQLLGRSVDLNKLITQRVNADMLKSLELAIAKFEGGDITGIVELEGIMQVNRLCHKLLNKLLALDEFDAMFREANHNVLAPYGRITLHVFWELNYDFLPNYCYNAATNRFVKCRGISFTQPVQRDKPPQMGHQYLWGSKQLNLAYTTIYGQYTGFVGAPHFAHGTK
;
A
#
# COMPACT_ATOMS: atom_id res chain seq x y z
N MET A 1 5.89 -32.37 -5.29
CA MET A 1 5.51 -33.10 -4.07
C MET A 1 6.15 -34.48 -4.09
N THR A 2 7.33 -34.63 -3.51
CA THR A 2 7.97 -35.94 -3.32
C THR A 2 7.53 -36.51 -1.98
N MET A 3 6.60 -37.46 -2.00
CA MET A 3 6.50 -38.40 -0.87
C MET A 3 7.81 -39.18 -0.84
N ALA A 4 8.55 -39.05 0.27
CA ALA A 4 9.59 -39.98 0.59
C ALA A 4 8.96 -41.39 0.64
N ARG A 5 9.23 -42.21 -0.39
CA ARG A 5 9.14 -43.66 -0.21
C ARG A 5 9.99 -43.98 1.02
N ARG A 6 9.46 -44.78 1.94
CA ARG A 6 10.27 -45.47 2.95
C ARG A 6 11.36 -46.28 2.23
N ILE A 7 12.49 -45.67 1.96
CA ILE A 7 13.70 -46.37 1.53
C ILE A 7 14.30 -46.89 2.82
N GLN A 8 13.95 -48.12 3.20
CA GLN A 8 14.37 -48.70 4.48
C GLN A 8 15.89 -48.86 4.61
N LYS A 9 16.66 -48.72 3.52
CA LYS A 9 18.13 -48.69 3.54
C LYS A 9 18.67 -47.81 2.43
N CYS A 10 19.51 -46.84 2.78
CA CYS A 10 20.35 -46.13 1.83
C CYS A 10 21.24 -47.15 1.09
N THR A 11 21.08 -47.29 -0.22
CA THR A 11 21.85 -48.23 -1.05
C THR A 11 23.14 -47.63 -1.61
N VAL A 12 23.42 -46.37 -1.30
CA VAL A 12 24.61 -45.65 -1.78
C VAL A 12 25.73 -45.80 -0.76
N LYS A 13 26.85 -46.44 -1.14
CA LYS A 13 28.04 -46.56 -0.28
C LYS A 13 28.71 -45.18 -0.13
N HIS A 14 28.36 -44.46 0.93
CA HIS A 14 29.05 -43.24 1.37
C HIS A 14 29.13 -43.18 2.89
N GLN A 15 30.04 -42.37 3.42
CA GLN A 15 30.13 -42.08 4.86
C GLN A 15 28.97 -41.16 5.25
N HIS A 16 28.20 -41.55 6.25
CA HIS A 16 27.08 -40.76 6.77
C HIS A 16 27.63 -39.51 7.47
N ASN A 17 27.70 -38.38 6.75
CA ASN A 17 28.05 -37.06 7.28
C ASN A 17 26.80 -36.34 7.83
N GLU A 18 26.98 -35.16 8.44
CA GLU A 18 25.91 -34.32 9.00
C GLU A 18 24.76 -33.99 8.02
N GLU A 19 25.01 -34.04 6.71
CA GLU A 19 23.98 -33.91 5.66
C GLU A 19 22.95 -35.05 5.66
N CYS A 20 23.29 -36.23 6.20
CA CYS A 20 22.33 -37.33 6.39
C CYS A 20 21.38 -37.10 7.58
N SER A 21 21.78 -36.33 8.59
CA SER A 21 20.90 -35.98 9.72
C SER A 21 19.73 -35.11 9.28
N ASP A 22 19.95 -34.23 8.31
CA ASP A 22 18.89 -33.39 7.73
C ASP A 22 17.87 -34.23 6.94
N LEU A 23 18.32 -35.30 6.27
CA LEU A 23 17.43 -36.27 5.63
C LEU A 23 16.57 -37.04 6.67
N ILE A 24 17.11 -37.36 7.84
CA ILE A 24 16.38 -38.03 8.93
C ILE A 24 15.36 -37.08 9.60
N THR A 25 15.65 -35.78 9.67
CA THR A 25 14.66 -34.80 10.18
C THR A 25 13.51 -34.54 9.19
N MET A 26 13.70 -34.81 7.89
CA MET A 26 12.61 -34.83 6.91
C MET A 26 11.63 -35.98 7.13
N GLU A 27 12.02 -37.10 7.74
CA GLU A 27 11.10 -38.21 8.07
C GLU A 27 10.10 -37.87 9.18
N LYS A 28 10.36 -36.82 9.97
CA LYS A 28 9.47 -36.35 11.04
C LYS A 28 8.49 -35.27 10.60
N ARG A 29 8.60 -34.75 9.38
CA ARG A 29 7.69 -33.70 8.88
C ARG A 29 6.57 -34.32 8.08
N ILE A 30 5.34 -34.14 8.58
CA ILE A 30 4.12 -34.57 7.90
C ILE A 30 3.91 -33.75 6.61
N GLN A 31 4.37 -32.49 6.57
CA GLN A 31 4.29 -31.62 5.40
C GLN A 31 5.46 -30.62 5.36
N PHE A 32 5.83 -30.17 4.16
CA PHE A 32 6.81 -29.10 3.96
C PHE A 32 6.11 -27.73 3.96
N PRO A 33 6.75 -26.67 4.49
CA PRO A 33 6.20 -25.32 4.44
C PRO A 33 6.12 -24.80 2.99
N ILE A 34 5.21 -23.85 2.74
CA ILE A 34 4.99 -23.27 1.40
C ILE A 34 6.25 -22.64 0.80
N GLU A 35 7.18 -22.17 1.62
CA GLU A 35 8.47 -21.61 1.19
C GLU A 35 9.37 -22.64 0.50
N MET A 36 9.07 -23.93 0.67
CA MET A 36 9.74 -25.05 0.00
C MET A 36 8.91 -25.61 -1.16
N SER A 37 7.73 -25.06 -1.43
CA SER A 37 6.84 -25.50 -2.51
C SER A 37 7.17 -24.77 -3.81
N MET A 38 7.51 -25.52 -4.85
CA MET A 38 7.94 -24.95 -6.14
C MET A 38 6.91 -24.00 -6.77
N PRO A 39 5.61 -24.33 -6.87
CA PRO A 39 4.60 -23.39 -7.38
C PRO A 39 4.61 -22.05 -6.62
N TRP A 40 4.70 -22.10 -5.29
CA TRP A 40 4.74 -20.90 -4.47
C TRP A 40 6.05 -20.13 -4.58
N ILE A 41 7.21 -20.80 -4.57
CA ILE A 41 8.53 -20.16 -4.74
C ILE A 41 8.56 -19.33 -6.02
N LEU A 42 8.07 -19.89 -7.13
CA LEU A 42 8.05 -19.21 -8.43
C LEU A 42 7.08 -18.01 -8.41
N THR A 43 5.88 -18.20 -7.86
CA THR A 43 4.87 -17.13 -7.74
C THR A 43 5.38 -15.99 -6.86
N ASP A 44 5.85 -16.31 -5.66
CA ASP A 44 6.34 -15.36 -4.66
C ASP A 44 7.59 -14.62 -5.14
N HIS A 45 8.45 -15.27 -5.94
CA HIS A 45 9.59 -14.59 -6.56
C HIS A 45 9.16 -13.46 -7.49
N ILE A 46 8.14 -13.66 -8.34
CA ILE A 46 7.60 -12.62 -9.23
C ILE A 46 6.99 -11.49 -8.41
N LEU A 47 6.23 -11.82 -7.35
CA LEU A 47 5.65 -10.82 -6.46
C LEU A 47 6.73 -10.03 -5.71
N LYS A 48 7.79 -10.67 -5.19
CA LYS A 48 8.85 -9.99 -4.44
C LYS A 48 9.70 -9.09 -5.33
N THR A 49 10.08 -9.57 -6.52
CA THR A 49 10.91 -8.80 -7.46
C THR A 49 10.14 -7.66 -8.12
N LYS A 50 8.81 -7.79 -8.26
CA LYS A 50 7.93 -6.82 -8.91
C LYS A 50 8.34 -6.54 -10.37
N GLU A 51 8.98 -7.52 -11.00
CA GLU A 51 9.57 -7.38 -12.33
C GLU A 51 8.48 -7.20 -13.40
N PRO A 52 8.45 -6.09 -14.16
CA PRO A 52 7.38 -5.80 -15.11
C PRO A 52 7.20 -6.82 -16.22
N SER A 53 8.30 -7.44 -16.67
CA SER A 53 8.26 -8.46 -17.72
C SER A 53 7.63 -9.77 -17.23
N MET A 54 7.75 -10.08 -15.94
CA MET A 54 7.25 -11.33 -15.35
C MET A 54 5.84 -11.22 -14.76
N MET A 55 5.35 -10.00 -14.52
CA MET A 55 4.08 -9.77 -13.84
C MET A 55 2.89 -10.40 -14.59
N GLU A 56 2.89 -10.36 -15.93
CA GLU A 56 1.83 -10.98 -16.75
C GLU A 56 1.82 -12.51 -16.63
N TYR A 57 2.94 -13.11 -16.20
CA TYR A 57 3.11 -14.55 -16.09
C TYR A 57 2.82 -15.11 -14.71
N VAL A 58 2.49 -14.28 -13.71
CA VAL A 58 2.35 -14.71 -12.31
C VAL A 58 1.26 -15.77 -12.09
N LEU A 59 0.28 -15.87 -13.00
CA LEU A 59 -0.79 -16.87 -12.92
C LEU A 59 -0.36 -18.25 -13.44
N TYR A 60 0.67 -18.36 -14.29
CA TYR A 60 1.12 -19.66 -14.81
C TYR A 60 1.73 -20.55 -13.73
N PRO A 61 2.61 -20.06 -12.83
CA PRO A 61 3.08 -20.88 -11.72
C PRO A 61 1.96 -21.32 -10.76
N LEU A 62 0.89 -20.53 -10.62
CA LEU A 62 -0.29 -20.92 -9.83
C LEU A 62 -1.08 -22.05 -10.51
N ASP A 63 -1.07 -22.11 -11.84
CA ASP A 63 -1.74 -23.18 -12.60
C ASP A 63 -1.12 -24.56 -12.37
N LEU A 64 0.15 -24.63 -11.91
CA LEU A 64 0.80 -25.89 -11.52
C LEU A 64 0.08 -26.62 -10.38
N TYR A 65 -0.72 -25.90 -9.58
CA TYR A 65 -1.58 -26.50 -8.59
C TYR A 65 -2.75 -27.27 -9.23
N ASN A 66 -3.28 -26.81 -10.36
CA ASN A 66 -4.32 -27.54 -11.11
C ASN A 66 -3.77 -28.87 -11.63
N ASP A 67 -2.56 -28.87 -12.18
CA ASP A 67 -1.88 -30.09 -12.63
C ASP A 67 -1.67 -31.06 -11.47
N SER A 68 -1.18 -30.55 -10.33
CA SER A 68 -0.91 -31.35 -9.14
C SER A 68 -2.19 -31.98 -8.58
N ALA A 69 -3.28 -31.20 -8.52
CA ALA A 69 -4.58 -31.67 -8.04
C ALA A 69 -5.20 -32.69 -9.00
N HIS A 70 -5.15 -32.44 -10.31
CA HIS A 70 -5.63 -33.38 -11.31
C HIS A 70 -4.88 -34.71 -11.22
N TYR A 71 -3.55 -34.67 -11.07
CA TYR A 71 -2.73 -35.86 -10.93
C TYR A 71 -3.02 -36.62 -9.62
N ALA A 72 -3.24 -35.91 -8.51
CA ALA A 72 -3.62 -36.50 -7.23
C ALA A 72 -4.95 -37.29 -7.31
N LEU A 73 -5.94 -36.74 -8.02
CA LEU A 73 -7.26 -37.35 -8.17
C LEU A 73 -7.29 -38.48 -9.21
N THR A 74 -6.70 -38.29 -10.39
CA THR A 74 -6.85 -39.22 -11.52
C THR A 74 -5.81 -40.33 -11.54
N VAL A 75 -4.55 -40.00 -11.25
CA VAL A 75 -3.41 -40.93 -11.35
C VAL A 75 -3.11 -41.56 -9.99
N PHE A 76 -2.87 -40.75 -8.95
CA PHE A 76 -2.59 -41.31 -7.62
C PHE A 76 -3.84 -41.86 -6.94
N ARG A 77 -5.01 -41.27 -7.22
CA ARG A 77 -6.31 -41.62 -6.62
C ARG A 77 -6.25 -41.60 -5.09
N LYS A 78 -5.61 -40.56 -4.53
CA LYS A 78 -5.46 -40.37 -3.08
C LYS A 78 -6.07 -39.04 -2.67
N GLN A 79 -7.11 -39.11 -1.83
CA GLN A 79 -7.82 -37.94 -1.34
C GLN A 79 -6.93 -37.02 -0.50
N PHE A 80 -6.15 -37.59 0.44
CA PHE A 80 -5.29 -36.78 1.32
C PHE A 80 -4.27 -35.92 0.55
N LEU A 81 -3.78 -36.36 -0.62
CA LEU A 81 -2.90 -35.56 -1.46
C LEU A 81 -3.63 -34.35 -2.07
N TYR A 82 -4.88 -34.54 -2.47
CA TYR A 82 -5.71 -33.44 -2.93
C TYR A 82 -6.04 -32.47 -1.79
N ASP A 83 -6.38 -32.97 -0.60
CA ASP A 83 -6.67 -32.16 0.57
C ASP A 83 -5.47 -31.28 0.96
N GLU A 84 -4.24 -31.83 0.88
CA GLU A 84 -3.00 -31.09 1.09
C GLU A 84 -2.78 -29.99 0.03
N VAL A 85 -2.98 -30.31 -1.25
CA VAL A 85 -2.88 -29.32 -2.35
C VAL A 85 -3.92 -28.21 -2.18
N GLU A 86 -5.15 -28.55 -1.84
CA GLU A 86 -6.23 -27.57 -1.62
C GLU A 86 -5.91 -26.64 -0.44
N ALA A 87 -5.43 -27.20 0.68
CA ALA A 87 -5.00 -26.41 1.83
C ALA A 87 -3.85 -25.46 1.48
N GLU A 88 -2.86 -25.93 0.72
CA GLU A 88 -1.72 -25.13 0.28
C GLU A 88 -2.15 -23.98 -0.65
N VAL A 89 -3.01 -24.27 -1.62
CA VAL A 89 -3.54 -23.28 -2.57
C VAL A 89 -4.32 -22.19 -1.84
N ASN A 90 -5.19 -22.55 -0.90
CA ASN A 90 -5.98 -21.54 -0.16
C ASN A 90 -5.06 -20.54 0.55
N LEU A 91 -4.02 -21.03 1.24
CA LEU A 91 -3.04 -20.16 1.92
C LEU A 91 -2.23 -19.31 0.94
N CYS A 92 -1.72 -19.92 -0.13
CA CYS A 92 -0.91 -19.22 -1.13
C CYS A 92 -1.73 -18.18 -1.89
N PHE A 93 -2.97 -18.49 -2.23
CA PHE A 93 -3.86 -17.59 -2.95
C PHE A 93 -4.24 -16.37 -2.11
N ASP A 94 -4.52 -16.54 -0.81
CA ASP A 94 -4.76 -15.41 0.10
C ASP A 94 -3.55 -14.48 0.17
N GLN A 95 -2.34 -15.04 0.28
CA GLN A 95 -1.09 -14.27 0.26
C GLN A 95 -0.84 -13.59 -1.09
N PHE A 96 -1.14 -14.27 -2.19
CA PHE A 96 -1.03 -13.73 -3.55
C PHE A 96 -1.93 -12.50 -3.71
N VAL A 97 -3.22 -12.61 -3.38
CA VAL A 97 -4.17 -11.49 -3.49
C VAL A 97 -3.76 -10.34 -2.59
N TYR A 98 -3.31 -10.61 -1.36
CA TYR A 98 -2.81 -9.60 -0.43
C TYR A 98 -1.61 -8.82 -1.03
N LYS A 99 -0.54 -9.53 -1.40
CA LYS A 99 0.70 -8.93 -1.93
C LYS A 99 0.45 -8.19 -3.24
N LEU A 100 -0.35 -8.77 -4.13
CA LEU A 100 -0.67 -8.16 -5.43
C LEU A 100 -1.47 -6.86 -5.25
N SER A 101 -2.49 -6.86 -4.39
CA SER A 101 -3.32 -5.67 -4.15
C SER A 101 -2.51 -4.53 -3.53
N GLU A 102 -1.67 -4.83 -2.54
CA GLU A 102 -0.78 -3.85 -1.91
C GLU A 102 0.18 -3.23 -2.93
N GLN A 103 0.75 -4.05 -3.82
CA GLN A 103 1.65 -3.58 -4.87
C GLN A 103 0.96 -2.70 -5.90
N ILE A 104 -0.24 -3.09 -6.34
CA ILE A 104 -1.04 -2.32 -7.28
C ILE A 104 -1.37 -0.95 -6.68
N PHE A 105 -1.89 -0.92 -5.46
CA PHE A 105 -2.21 0.33 -4.77
C PHE A 105 -0.97 1.23 -4.63
N ALA A 106 0.15 0.68 -4.14
CA ALA A 106 1.40 1.41 -3.99
C ALA A 106 1.93 1.97 -5.34
N HIS A 107 1.83 1.19 -6.41
CA HIS A 107 2.26 1.60 -7.75
C HIS A 107 1.42 2.78 -8.28
N TYR A 108 0.10 2.69 -8.24
CA TYR A 108 -0.79 3.76 -8.72
C TYR A 108 -0.72 5.00 -7.83
N LYS A 109 -0.53 4.85 -6.52
CA LYS A 109 -0.29 5.96 -5.61
C LYS A 109 1.01 6.68 -5.95
N GLN A 110 2.11 5.94 -6.11
CA GLN A 110 3.40 6.49 -6.51
C GLN A 110 3.31 7.19 -7.87
N LEU A 111 2.55 6.63 -8.82
CA LEU A 111 2.31 7.23 -10.12
C LEU A 111 1.53 8.55 -10.01
N ALA A 112 0.45 8.59 -9.24
CA ALA A 112 -0.36 9.79 -9.01
C ALA A 112 0.48 10.93 -8.40
N SER A 113 1.21 10.64 -7.33
CA SER A 113 2.16 11.57 -6.73
C SER A 113 3.23 12.02 -7.73
N SER A 114 3.73 11.10 -8.56
CA SER A 114 4.75 11.45 -9.54
C SER A 114 4.22 12.38 -10.65
N ILE A 115 2.94 12.23 -11.04
CA ILE A 115 2.29 13.09 -12.03
C ILE A 115 2.06 14.50 -11.49
N LEU A 116 1.67 14.63 -10.21
CA LEU A 116 1.35 15.91 -9.58
C LEU A 116 2.57 16.67 -9.07
N LEU A 117 3.72 16.03 -8.92
CA LEU A 117 4.94 16.72 -8.49
C LEU A 117 5.39 17.73 -9.56
N ASP A 118 5.72 18.94 -9.11
CA ASP A 118 6.12 20.03 -9.99
C ASP A 118 7.31 19.66 -10.90
N LYS A 119 7.19 20.00 -12.18
CA LYS A 119 8.17 19.66 -13.20
C LYS A 119 9.46 20.47 -13.04
N ARG A 120 9.38 21.73 -12.61
CA ARG A 120 10.57 22.58 -12.43
C ARG A 120 11.38 22.07 -11.24
N PHE A 121 10.71 21.78 -10.13
CA PHE A 121 11.34 21.15 -8.97
C PHE A 121 12.12 19.88 -9.33
N ARG A 122 11.55 19.01 -10.18
CA ARG A 122 12.25 17.80 -10.65
C ARG A 122 13.54 18.11 -11.41
N VAL A 123 13.52 19.09 -12.31
CA VAL A 123 14.71 19.48 -13.10
C VAL A 123 15.80 20.03 -12.18
N GLU A 124 15.43 20.84 -11.18
CA GLU A 124 16.37 21.38 -10.19
C GLU A 124 16.98 20.28 -9.32
N CYS A 125 16.19 19.29 -8.87
CA CYS A 125 16.73 18.15 -8.13
C CYS A 125 17.73 17.33 -8.97
N VAL A 126 17.48 17.16 -10.27
CA VAL A 126 18.41 16.48 -11.16
C VAL A 126 19.69 17.30 -11.34
N ALA A 127 19.58 18.62 -11.51
CA ALA A 127 20.73 19.52 -11.62
C ALA A 127 21.60 19.53 -10.35
N MET A 128 20.99 19.39 -9.17
CA MET A 128 21.68 19.27 -7.88
C MET A 128 22.28 17.88 -7.62
N GLY A 129 22.20 16.94 -8.57
CA GLY A 129 22.74 15.57 -8.42
C GLY A 129 21.93 14.69 -7.46
N THR A 130 20.74 15.12 -7.05
CA THR A 130 19.80 14.29 -6.27
C THR A 130 18.99 13.40 -7.22
N TYR A 131 19.57 12.26 -7.62
CA TYR A 131 18.99 11.22 -8.49
C TYR A 131 17.70 10.53 -7.97
N LEU A 132 17.03 11.08 -6.94
CA LEU A 132 16.12 10.32 -6.09
C LEU A 132 14.64 10.35 -6.51
N ILE A 133 14.25 11.19 -7.48
CA ILE A 133 12.83 11.31 -7.88
C ILE A 133 12.61 10.82 -9.31
N LEU A 134 13.00 9.58 -9.56
CA LEU A 134 12.67 8.89 -10.81
C LEU A 134 11.16 8.66 -10.89
N TYR A 135 10.61 8.75 -12.10
CA TYR A 135 9.27 8.25 -12.37
C TYR A 135 9.22 6.76 -12.00
N PRO A 136 8.10 6.28 -11.41
CA PRO A 136 7.95 4.85 -11.16
C PRO A 136 8.13 4.07 -12.46
N ARG A 137 8.85 2.95 -12.39
CA ARG A 137 8.96 2.03 -13.54
C ARG A 137 7.56 1.57 -13.94
N ALA A 138 7.23 1.69 -15.20
CA ALA A 138 5.96 1.20 -15.72
C ALA A 138 5.85 -0.31 -15.44
N ASN A 139 4.71 -0.74 -14.91
CA ASN A 139 4.43 -2.14 -14.62
C ASN A 139 3.17 -2.60 -15.36
N ARG A 140 3.03 -3.91 -15.58
CA ARG A 140 1.98 -4.52 -16.40
C ARG A 140 0.92 -5.20 -15.53
N TYR A 141 0.25 -4.42 -14.68
CA TYR A 141 -0.82 -4.93 -13.83
C TYR A 141 -2.17 -5.05 -14.55
N GLU A 142 -2.34 -4.42 -15.72
CA GLU A 142 -3.63 -4.34 -16.41
C GLU A 142 -4.21 -5.70 -16.79
N THR A 143 -3.37 -6.64 -17.23
CA THR A 143 -3.80 -8.00 -17.62
C THR A 143 -4.35 -8.78 -16.43
N LEU A 144 -3.72 -8.64 -15.26
CA LEU A 144 -4.18 -9.24 -14.00
C LEU A 144 -5.48 -8.60 -13.52
N LEU A 145 -5.57 -7.27 -13.60
CA LEU A 145 -6.77 -6.52 -13.23
C LEU A 145 -7.97 -6.81 -14.14
N LYS A 146 -7.75 -7.30 -15.36
CA LYS A 146 -8.82 -7.72 -16.28
C LYS A 146 -9.34 -9.14 -16.00
N GLN A 147 -8.65 -9.95 -15.20
CA GLN A 147 -9.07 -11.33 -14.94
C GLN A 147 -10.35 -11.38 -14.09
N ARG A 148 -11.41 -11.99 -14.65
CA ARG A 148 -12.72 -12.19 -13.98
C ARG A 148 -13.02 -13.65 -13.66
N HIS A 149 -12.28 -14.59 -14.26
CA HIS A 149 -12.56 -16.03 -14.18
C HIS A 149 -11.25 -16.85 -14.18
N VAL A 150 -10.44 -16.69 -13.15
CA VAL A 150 -9.24 -17.53 -12.95
C VAL A 150 -9.70 -18.93 -12.52
N GLN A 151 -9.35 -19.96 -13.29
CA GLN A 151 -9.69 -21.34 -12.97
C GLN A 151 -8.64 -21.93 -12.02
N LEU A 152 -9.04 -22.29 -10.81
CA LEU A 152 -8.14 -22.84 -9.80
C LEU A 152 -8.87 -23.89 -8.96
N LEU A 153 -8.37 -25.13 -8.99
CA LEU A 153 -8.94 -26.31 -8.35
C LEU A 153 -10.44 -26.51 -8.67
N GLY A 154 -10.81 -26.28 -9.93
CA GLY A 154 -12.20 -26.37 -10.40
C GLY A 154 -13.11 -25.21 -9.98
N ARG A 155 -12.59 -24.23 -9.24
CA ARG A 155 -13.30 -22.99 -8.87
C ARG A 155 -13.01 -21.92 -9.94
N SER A 156 -14.03 -21.11 -10.24
CA SER A 156 -13.85 -19.88 -11.03
C SER A 156 -13.76 -18.68 -10.09
N VAL A 157 -12.58 -18.08 -10.02
CA VAL A 157 -12.27 -16.98 -9.09
C VAL A 157 -12.22 -15.65 -9.82
N ASP A 158 -13.00 -14.67 -9.34
CA ASP A 158 -12.96 -13.30 -9.81
C ASP A 158 -11.85 -12.51 -9.11
N LEU A 159 -10.66 -12.52 -9.72
CA LEU A 159 -9.48 -11.83 -9.20
C LEU A 159 -9.69 -10.31 -9.13
N ASN A 160 -10.37 -9.72 -10.11
CA ASN A 160 -10.65 -8.29 -10.11
C ASN A 160 -11.52 -7.88 -8.91
N LYS A 161 -12.56 -8.66 -8.60
CA LYS A 161 -13.42 -8.38 -7.44
C LYS A 161 -12.64 -8.42 -6.13
N LEU A 162 -11.78 -9.44 -5.95
CA LEU A 162 -10.96 -9.56 -4.75
C LEU A 162 -9.95 -8.41 -4.60
N ILE A 163 -9.31 -8.00 -5.71
CA ILE A 163 -8.39 -6.85 -5.70
C ILE A 163 -9.16 -5.56 -5.42
N THR A 164 -10.33 -5.37 -6.04
CA THR A 164 -11.18 -4.18 -5.85
C THR A 164 -11.54 -4.00 -4.38
N GLN A 165 -11.96 -5.07 -3.70
CA GLN A 165 -12.30 -5.02 -2.27
C GLN A 165 -11.13 -4.54 -1.40
N ARG A 166 -9.92 -5.06 -1.65
CA ARG A 166 -8.72 -4.66 -0.90
C ARG A 166 -8.29 -3.23 -1.24
N VAL A 167 -8.32 -2.85 -2.52
CA VAL A 167 -7.95 -1.51 -2.97
C VAL A 167 -8.93 -0.44 -2.45
N ASN A 168 -10.24 -0.74 -2.36
CA ASN A 168 -11.21 0.15 -1.72
C ASN A 168 -10.85 0.38 -0.24
N ALA A 169 -10.54 -0.68 0.51
CA ALA A 169 -10.11 -0.57 1.90
C ALA A 169 -8.81 0.24 2.06
N ASP A 170 -7.81 0.01 1.19
CA ASP A 170 -6.55 0.75 1.21
C ASP A 170 -6.73 2.23 0.85
N MET A 171 -7.65 2.55 -0.06
CA MET A 171 -8.00 3.93 -0.41
C MET A 171 -8.67 4.66 0.76
N LEU A 172 -9.67 4.03 1.40
CA LEU A 172 -10.33 4.60 2.60
C LEU A 172 -9.31 4.84 3.70
N LYS A 173 -8.46 3.85 3.98
CA LYS A 173 -7.36 3.95 4.94
C LYS A 173 -6.38 5.07 4.59
N SER A 174 -6.06 5.29 3.32
CA SER A 174 -5.20 6.42 2.90
C SER A 174 -5.85 7.78 3.17
N LEU A 175 -7.17 7.89 3.04
CA LEU A 175 -7.90 9.12 3.37
C LEU A 175 -7.95 9.35 4.89
N GLU A 176 -8.28 8.31 5.67
CA GLU A 176 -8.30 8.37 7.14
C GLU A 176 -6.95 8.79 7.72
N LEU A 177 -5.87 8.19 7.21
CA LEU A 177 -4.51 8.49 7.66
C LEU A 177 -4.07 9.90 7.29
N ALA A 178 -4.51 10.43 6.16
CA ALA A 178 -4.22 11.82 5.78
C ALA A 178 -4.93 12.81 6.71
N ILE A 179 -6.20 12.54 7.08
CA ILE A 179 -6.94 13.37 8.04
C ILE A 179 -6.33 13.24 9.44
N ALA A 180 -5.99 12.03 9.89
CA ALA A 180 -5.32 11.81 11.17
C ALA A 180 -3.95 12.51 11.24
N LYS A 181 -3.22 12.57 10.11
CA LYS A 181 -1.97 13.35 10.03
C LYS A 181 -2.21 14.84 10.26
N PHE A 182 -3.30 15.38 9.70
CA PHE A 182 -3.68 16.78 9.89
C PHE A 182 -4.08 17.07 11.35
N GLU A 183 -4.87 16.18 11.97
CA GLU A 183 -5.26 16.27 13.38
C GLU A 183 -4.06 16.27 14.35
N GLY A 184 -2.97 15.57 13.99
CA GLY A 184 -1.72 15.60 14.75
C GLY A 184 -0.85 16.85 14.53
N GLY A 185 -1.23 17.74 13.60
CA GLY A 185 -0.47 18.93 13.21
C GLY A 185 -1.20 20.24 13.55
N ASP A 186 -0.52 21.37 13.31
CA ASP A 186 -1.13 22.69 13.45
C ASP A 186 -1.93 23.11 12.20
N ILE A 187 -2.63 24.24 12.28
CA ILE A 187 -3.44 24.76 11.16
C ILE A 187 -2.68 24.94 9.85
N THR A 188 -1.35 25.09 9.89
CA THR A 188 -0.54 25.26 8.66
C THR A 188 -0.52 23.99 7.81
N GLY A 189 -0.77 22.83 8.42
CA GLY A 189 -0.83 21.52 7.75
C GLY A 189 -1.99 21.37 6.76
N ILE A 190 -2.94 22.30 6.72
CA ILE A 190 -4.09 22.23 5.80
C ILE A 190 -3.68 22.23 4.32
N VAL A 191 -2.59 22.92 3.99
CA VAL A 191 -2.05 22.96 2.62
C VAL A 191 -1.46 21.60 2.23
N GLU A 192 -0.79 20.93 3.19
CA GLU A 192 -0.28 19.58 2.96
C GLU A 192 -1.43 18.57 2.81
N LEU A 193 -2.46 18.68 3.66
CA LEU A 193 -3.65 17.84 3.62
C LEU A 193 -4.32 17.89 2.23
N GLU A 194 -4.57 19.09 1.71
CA GLU A 194 -5.15 19.25 0.37
C GLU A 194 -4.26 18.61 -0.70
N GLY A 195 -2.94 18.78 -0.60
CA GLY A 195 -1.99 18.11 -1.50
C GLY A 195 -2.15 16.59 -1.49
N ILE A 196 -2.26 15.99 -0.31
CA ILE A 196 -2.48 14.53 -0.16
C ILE A 196 -3.85 14.14 -0.72
N MET A 197 -4.89 14.95 -0.49
CA MET A 197 -6.24 14.72 -1.02
C MET A 197 -6.25 14.73 -2.55
N GLN A 198 -5.53 15.66 -3.19
CA GLN A 198 -5.41 15.72 -4.64
C GLN A 198 -4.69 14.49 -5.21
N VAL A 199 -3.64 14.02 -4.54
CA VAL A 199 -2.96 12.76 -4.90
C VAL A 199 -3.90 11.56 -4.75
N ASN A 200 -4.66 11.49 -3.66
CA ASN A 200 -5.66 10.43 -3.45
C ASN A 200 -6.74 10.45 -4.54
N ARG A 201 -7.26 11.62 -4.89
CA ARG A 201 -8.25 11.79 -5.96
C ARG A 201 -7.72 11.35 -7.32
N LEU A 202 -6.47 11.68 -7.64
CA LEU A 202 -5.83 11.21 -8.87
C LEU A 202 -5.57 9.70 -8.85
N CYS A 203 -5.12 9.15 -7.72
CA CYS A 203 -4.92 7.71 -7.55
C CYS A 203 -6.24 6.93 -7.78
N HIS A 204 -7.33 7.39 -7.16
CA HIS A 204 -8.69 6.87 -7.38
C HIS A 204 -9.06 6.91 -8.86
N LYS A 205 -8.88 8.06 -9.54
CA LYS A 205 -9.17 8.21 -10.97
C LYS A 205 -8.37 7.26 -11.86
N LEU A 206 -7.13 6.93 -11.50
CA LEU A 206 -6.30 5.98 -12.25
C LEU A 206 -6.77 4.53 -12.04
N LEU A 207 -7.06 4.17 -10.79
CA LEU A 207 -7.53 2.83 -10.41
C LEU A 207 -8.95 2.55 -10.94
N ASN A 208 -9.84 3.54 -10.91
CA ASN A 208 -11.23 3.42 -11.34
C ASN A 208 -11.39 3.15 -12.85
N LYS A 209 -10.31 3.27 -13.63
CA LYS A 209 -10.30 2.83 -15.05
C LYS A 209 -10.27 1.30 -15.21
N LEU A 210 -9.78 0.59 -14.19
CA LEU A 210 -9.52 -0.85 -14.22
C LEU A 210 -10.35 -1.61 -13.17
N LEU A 211 -10.69 -0.94 -12.07
CA LEU A 211 -11.47 -1.44 -10.94
C LEU A 211 -12.76 -0.63 -10.81
N ALA A 212 -13.82 -1.25 -10.29
CA ALA A 212 -15.06 -0.55 -9.95
C ALA A 212 -15.00 -0.12 -8.48
N LEU A 213 -14.41 1.05 -8.22
CA LEU A 213 -14.26 1.58 -6.86
C LEU A 213 -15.52 2.37 -6.44
N ASP A 214 -15.67 2.56 -5.13
CA ASP A 214 -16.72 3.43 -4.59
C ASP A 214 -16.45 4.89 -4.98
N GLU A 215 -17.48 5.74 -4.98
CA GLU A 215 -17.33 7.14 -5.34
C GLU A 215 -16.37 7.86 -4.38
N PHE A 216 -15.39 8.58 -4.92
CA PHE A 216 -14.35 9.23 -4.11
C PHE A 216 -14.92 10.15 -3.04
N ASP A 217 -15.95 10.93 -3.37
CA ASP A 217 -16.54 11.89 -2.44
C ASP A 217 -17.32 11.17 -1.32
N ALA A 218 -17.88 9.99 -1.57
CA ALA A 218 -18.48 9.16 -0.53
C ALA A 218 -17.40 8.61 0.42
N MET A 219 -16.31 8.05 -0.12
CA MET A 219 -15.18 7.57 0.69
C MET A 219 -14.55 8.70 1.52
N PHE A 220 -14.44 9.90 0.96
CA PHE A 220 -13.93 11.07 1.67
C PHE A 220 -14.85 11.52 2.80
N ARG A 221 -16.16 11.56 2.56
CA ARG A 221 -17.15 11.89 3.62
C ARG A 221 -17.11 10.85 4.74
N GLU A 222 -16.98 9.58 4.40
CA GLU A 222 -16.83 8.50 5.37
C GLU A 222 -15.57 8.71 6.22
N ALA A 223 -14.39 8.86 5.60
CA ALA A 223 -13.13 9.09 6.33
C ALA A 223 -13.14 10.38 7.19
N ASN A 224 -13.85 11.42 6.72
CA ASN A 224 -14.02 12.70 7.43
C ASN A 224 -15.15 12.65 8.48
N HIS A 225 -15.81 11.51 8.69
CA HIS A 225 -17.00 11.35 9.54
C HIS A 225 -18.14 12.35 9.23
N ASN A 226 -18.23 12.78 7.96
CA ASN A 226 -19.19 13.78 7.48
C ASN A 226 -20.35 13.14 6.68
N VAL A 227 -20.77 11.95 7.10
CA VAL A 227 -21.93 11.23 6.52
C VAL A 227 -23.17 11.46 7.37
N LEU A 228 -23.05 11.27 8.69
CA LEU A 228 -24.15 11.44 9.65
C LEU A 228 -24.02 12.73 10.47
N ALA A 229 -22.80 13.27 10.58
CA ALA A 229 -22.54 14.50 11.31
C ALA A 229 -22.57 15.72 10.35
N PRO A 230 -22.99 16.90 10.84
CA PRO A 230 -23.02 18.12 10.03
C PRO A 230 -21.64 18.73 9.78
N TYR A 231 -20.66 18.41 10.63
CA TYR A 231 -19.28 18.89 10.52
C TYR A 231 -18.33 17.71 10.58
N GLY A 232 -17.44 17.63 9.58
CA GLY A 232 -16.41 16.61 9.53
C GLY A 232 -15.23 16.90 10.46
N ARG A 233 -14.39 15.89 10.62
CA ARG A 233 -13.13 15.93 11.38
C ARG A 233 -12.24 17.11 11.02
N ILE A 234 -12.06 17.38 9.72
CA ILE A 234 -11.23 18.49 9.24
C ILE A 234 -11.76 19.84 9.76
N THR A 235 -13.07 20.07 9.65
CA THR A 235 -13.70 21.32 10.10
C THR A 235 -13.58 21.51 11.61
N LEU A 236 -13.78 20.43 12.37
CA LEU A 236 -13.63 20.44 13.83
C LEU A 236 -12.18 20.73 14.23
N HIS A 237 -11.21 20.11 13.55
CA HIS A 237 -9.78 20.37 13.82
C HIS A 237 -9.38 21.80 13.49
N VAL A 238 -9.84 22.35 12.36
CA VAL A 238 -9.61 23.77 12.01
C VAL A 238 -10.17 24.68 13.08
N PHE A 239 -11.40 24.44 13.55
CA PHE A 239 -12.01 25.24 14.62
C PHE A 239 -11.21 25.13 15.93
N TRP A 240 -10.77 23.93 16.29
CA TRP A 240 -9.96 23.70 17.49
C TRP A 240 -8.63 24.44 17.40
N GLU A 241 -7.89 24.29 16.30
CA GLU A 241 -6.61 24.99 16.08
C GLU A 241 -6.79 26.51 16.04
N LEU A 242 -7.89 27.02 15.50
CA LEU A 242 -8.19 28.45 15.51
C LEU A 242 -8.29 29.00 16.94
N ASN A 243 -9.03 28.30 17.81
CA ASN A 243 -9.27 28.73 19.19
C ASN A 243 -8.04 28.57 20.10
N TYR A 244 -7.31 27.46 19.97
CA TYR A 244 -6.27 27.09 20.92
C TYR A 244 -4.85 27.47 20.49
N ASP A 245 -4.54 27.57 19.20
CA ASP A 245 -3.20 27.94 18.71
C ASP A 245 -3.21 29.26 17.91
N PHE A 246 -4.08 29.39 16.90
CA PHE A 246 -4.01 30.52 15.97
C PHE A 246 -4.27 31.88 16.63
N LEU A 247 -5.43 32.05 17.27
CA LEU A 247 -5.81 33.31 17.92
C LEU A 247 -4.83 33.77 19.03
N PRO A 248 -4.34 32.89 19.93
CA PRO A 248 -3.42 33.33 20.99
C PRO A 248 -1.97 33.53 20.52
N ASN A 249 -1.49 32.79 19.51
CA ASN A 249 -0.05 32.71 19.22
C ASN A 249 0.38 33.38 17.91
N TYR A 250 -0.55 33.86 17.07
CA TYR A 250 -0.21 34.46 15.78
C TYR A 250 -0.38 35.97 15.76
N CYS A 251 0.63 36.63 15.18
CA CYS A 251 0.70 38.07 15.00
C CYS A 251 0.45 38.38 13.50
N TYR A 252 -0.54 39.23 13.19
CA TYR A 252 -0.83 39.66 11.82
C TYR A 252 0.13 40.75 11.36
N ASN A 253 0.73 40.57 10.18
CA ASN A 253 1.53 41.58 9.50
C ASN A 253 0.78 42.10 8.26
N ALA A 254 0.26 43.32 8.37
CA ALA A 254 -0.52 43.97 7.31
C ALA A 254 0.29 44.23 6.02
N ALA A 255 1.60 44.46 6.12
CA ALA A 255 2.43 44.74 4.94
C ALA A 255 2.64 43.49 4.07
N THR A 256 2.66 42.30 4.67
CA THR A 256 2.86 41.02 3.96
C THR A 256 1.59 40.20 3.80
N ASN A 257 0.47 40.62 4.42
CA ASN A 257 -0.78 39.86 4.50
C ASN A 257 -0.59 38.43 5.04
N ARG A 258 0.27 38.28 6.05
CA ARG A 258 0.60 36.98 6.66
C ARG A 258 0.54 37.07 8.17
N PHE A 259 0.13 35.97 8.78
CA PHE A 259 0.22 35.72 10.21
C PHE A 259 1.48 34.92 10.48
N VAL A 260 2.22 35.30 11.51
CA VAL A 260 3.45 34.59 11.95
C VAL A 260 3.36 34.30 13.43
N LYS A 261 3.89 33.15 13.87
CA LYS A 261 3.95 32.83 15.30
C LYS A 261 4.81 33.86 16.02
N CYS A 262 4.29 34.42 17.11
CA CYS A 262 5.00 35.42 17.89
C CYS A 262 6.20 34.73 18.58
N ARG A 263 7.43 35.14 18.28
CA ARG A 263 8.65 34.52 18.82
C ARG A 263 8.95 35.07 20.21
N GLY A 264 9.01 34.20 21.22
CA GLY A 264 9.45 34.53 22.57
C GLY A 264 8.36 35.03 23.53
N ILE A 265 7.10 35.11 23.09
CA ILE A 265 5.95 35.45 23.93
C ILE A 265 4.89 34.37 23.72
N SER A 266 4.68 33.53 24.73
CA SER A 266 3.61 32.53 24.75
C SER A 266 2.50 33.05 25.67
N PHE A 267 1.35 33.40 25.11
CA PHE A 267 0.21 33.86 25.91
C PHE A 267 -0.59 32.71 26.50
N THR A 268 -0.39 31.48 26.00
CA THR A 268 -1.06 30.26 26.43
C THR A 268 -0.06 29.11 26.61
N GLN A 269 -0.51 28.03 27.26
CA GLN A 269 0.26 26.80 27.35
C GLN A 269 0.43 26.16 25.96
N PRO A 270 1.57 25.49 25.71
CA PRO A 270 1.77 24.80 24.44
C PRO A 270 0.70 23.72 24.27
N VAL A 271 0.03 23.77 23.12
CA VAL A 271 -1.02 22.82 22.75
C VAL A 271 -0.39 21.43 22.60
N GLN A 272 -0.78 20.50 23.47
CA GLN A 272 -0.36 19.10 23.38
C GLN A 272 -1.18 18.41 22.28
N ARG A 273 -0.48 17.92 21.25
CA ARG A 273 -1.08 17.18 20.14
C ARG A 273 -0.70 15.71 20.26
N ASP A 274 -1.65 14.84 19.95
CA ASP A 274 -1.36 13.42 19.82
C ASP A 274 -0.49 13.19 18.59
N LYS A 275 0.54 12.34 18.75
CA LYS A 275 1.42 12.02 17.64
C LYS A 275 0.64 11.24 16.59
N PRO A 276 0.74 11.59 15.30
CA PRO A 276 0.07 10.83 14.26
C PRO A 276 0.62 9.40 14.21
N PRO A 277 -0.21 8.42 13.81
CA PRO A 277 0.20 7.02 13.71
C PRO A 277 1.34 6.86 12.69
N GLN A 278 2.18 5.84 12.89
CA GLN A 278 3.23 5.51 11.93
C GLN A 278 2.58 4.99 10.63
N MET A 279 2.80 5.69 9.52
CA MET A 279 2.19 5.39 8.24
C MET A 279 3.16 4.72 7.27
N GLY A 280 2.70 3.68 6.59
CA GLY A 280 3.40 3.13 5.43
C GLY A 280 3.50 4.18 4.30
N HIS A 281 4.62 4.20 3.58
CA HIS A 281 4.85 5.19 2.51
C HIS A 281 3.77 5.16 1.42
N GLN A 282 3.20 3.99 1.15
CA GLN A 282 2.11 3.79 0.18
C GLN A 282 0.81 4.49 0.55
N TYR A 283 0.56 4.80 1.83
CA TYR A 283 -0.64 5.53 2.25
C TYR A 283 -0.45 7.06 2.25
N LEU A 284 0.79 7.54 2.13
CA LEU A 284 1.13 8.96 2.10
C LEU A 284 1.35 9.46 0.66
N TRP A 285 2.59 9.54 0.20
CA TRP A 285 2.96 10.02 -1.13
C TRP A 285 3.45 8.88 -2.06
N GLY A 286 3.34 7.62 -1.63
CA GLY A 286 3.65 6.43 -2.43
C GLY A 286 5.04 5.85 -2.16
N SER A 287 6.08 6.68 -2.06
CA SER A 287 7.46 6.24 -1.81
C SER A 287 8.19 7.11 -0.80
N LYS A 288 9.29 6.60 -0.24
CA LYS A 288 10.14 7.34 0.70
C LYS A 288 10.69 8.63 0.08
N GLN A 289 11.08 8.59 -1.19
CA GLN A 289 11.65 9.74 -1.89
C GLN A 289 10.59 10.81 -2.19
N LEU A 290 9.38 10.39 -2.59
CA LEU A 290 8.26 11.31 -2.78
C LEU A 290 7.79 11.92 -1.46
N ASN A 291 7.79 11.12 -0.38
CA ASN A 291 7.49 11.64 0.95
C ASN A 291 8.45 12.78 1.31
N LEU A 292 9.75 12.59 1.09
CA LEU A 292 10.76 13.62 1.36
C LEU A 292 10.51 14.87 0.51
N ALA A 293 10.32 14.70 -0.80
CA ALA A 293 10.07 15.80 -1.73
C ALA A 293 8.85 16.64 -1.32
N TYR A 294 7.71 16.00 -1.08
CA TYR A 294 6.50 16.70 -0.67
C TYR A 294 6.62 17.32 0.72
N THR A 295 7.30 16.66 1.67
CA THR A 295 7.56 17.26 2.99
C THR A 295 8.41 18.52 2.85
N THR A 296 9.40 18.54 1.97
CA THR A 296 10.22 19.73 1.70
C THR A 296 9.40 20.85 1.04
N ILE A 297 8.54 20.51 0.07
CA ILE A 297 7.68 21.49 -0.61
C ILE A 297 6.68 22.11 0.39
N TYR A 298 5.93 21.27 1.10
CA TYR A 298 4.93 21.75 2.06
C TYR A 298 5.55 22.33 3.33
N GLY A 299 6.79 21.97 3.65
CA GLY A 299 7.57 22.59 4.72
C GLY A 299 7.70 24.11 4.58
N GLN A 300 7.65 24.64 3.36
CA GLN A 300 7.67 26.08 3.09
C GLN A 300 6.43 26.82 3.62
N TYR A 301 5.33 26.09 3.89
CA TYR A 301 4.04 26.65 4.34
C TYR A 301 3.84 26.57 5.86
N THR A 302 4.80 26.03 6.63
CA THR A 302 4.66 25.85 8.09
C THR A 302 5.03 27.10 8.90
N GLY A 303 5.80 28.03 8.31
CA GLY A 303 6.31 29.21 9.02
C GLY A 303 5.33 30.39 9.12
N PHE A 304 4.18 30.33 8.44
CA PHE A 304 3.20 31.40 8.39
C PHE A 304 1.80 30.86 8.05
N VAL A 305 0.76 31.67 8.29
CA VAL A 305 -0.59 31.46 7.77
C VAL A 305 -0.95 32.65 6.88
N GLY A 306 -1.43 32.40 5.66
CA GLY A 306 -1.78 33.48 4.73
C GLY A 306 -2.77 33.04 3.67
N ALA A 307 -2.81 33.77 2.55
CA ALA A 307 -3.69 33.49 1.41
C ALA A 307 -3.75 32.00 0.98
N PRO A 308 -2.62 31.25 0.85
CA PRO A 308 -2.69 29.84 0.49
C PRO A 308 -3.46 29.02 1.53
N HIS A 309 -3.31 29.28 2.83
CA HIS A 309 -4.02 28.54 3.87
C HIS A 309 -5.52 28.85 3.88
N PHE A 310 -5.91 30.13 3.74
CA PHE A 310 -7.32 30.54 3.74
C PHE A 310 -8.11 30.08 2.52
N ALA A 311 -7.47 30.04 1.35
CA ALA A 311 -8.09 29.51 0.13
C ALA A 311 -8.47 28.02 0.25
N HIS A 312 -7.82 27.30 1.17
CA HIS A 312 -8.00 25.86 1.37
C HIS A 312 -8.87 25.54 2.60
N GLY A 313 -9.01 26.47 3.56
CA GLY A 313 -9.88 26.32 4.73
C GLY A 313 -11.34 26.67 4.54
N THR A 314 -11.77 27.01 3.31
CA THR A 314 -13.12 27.51 3.00
C THR A 314 -13.95 26.58 2.10
N LYS A 315 -13.47 25.36 1.82
CA LYS A 315 -14.18 24.33 1.04
C LYS A 315 -14.55 23.13 1.90
#